data_AF-A0A2A4IQ06-F1
#
_entry.id   AF-A0A2A4IQ06-F1
#
_cell.length_a   1.000
_cell.length_b   1.000
_cell.length_c   1.000
_cell.angle_alpha   90.00
_cell.angle_beta   90.00
_cell.angle_gamma   90.00
#
_symmetry.space_group_name_H-M   'P 1'
#
loop_
_entity.id
_entity.type
_entity.pdbx_description
1 polymer ?
#
loop_
_entity_poly.entity_id
_entity_poly.type
_entity_poly.pdbx_seq_one_letter_code
_entity_poly.pdbx_strand_id
1 'polypeptide(L)'
;MKYIAVQGCTLTTDNATAQATIIDSPSVKVKAGGNGVYKTPLKVQVAGATQGNFAQTAPSVGNIESTAQKVKADNVLVILEGDKTNTPVQCPATDPSTGATTTIMVTVTVQQAGQTKVLGA
;
A
#
# COMPACT_ATOMS: atom_id res chain seq x y z
N MET A 1 17.83 -3.31 9.83
CA MET A 1 17.88 -3.52 8.36
C MET A 1 16.44 -3.75 7.92
N LYS A 2 15.92 -2.99 6.95
CA LYS A 2 14.54 -3.18 6.44
C LYS A 2 14.55 -4.20 5.31
N TYR A 3 13.54 -5.06 5.25
CA TYR A 3 13.36 -6.02 4.17
C TYR A 3 12.77 -5.33 2.92
N ILE A 4 12.98 -5.93 1.75
CA ILE A 4 12.48 -5.42 0.46
C ILE A 4 11.12 -6.05 0.18
N ALA A 5 10.14 -5.22 -0.18
CA ALA A 5 8.81 -5.68 -0.54
C ALA A 5 8.89 -6.45 -1.87
N VAL A 6 8.45 -7.71 -1.82
CA VAL A 6 8.40 -8.60 -2.97
C VAL A 6 6.97 -9.09 -3.20
N GLN A 7 6.73 -9.70 -4.35
CA GLN A 7 5.48 -10.40 -4.67
C GLN A 7 5.00 -11.24 -3.49
N GLY A 8 3.75 -11.02 -3.08
CA GLY A 8 3.14 -11.69 -1.94
C GLY A 8 3.38 -11.03 -0.58
N CYS A 9 3.99 -9.83 -0.53
CA CYS A 9 4.06 -9.07 0.72
C CYS A 9 2.66 -8.67 1.21
N THR A 10 2.55 -8.50 2.52
CA THR A 10 1.31 -8.10 3.18
C THR A 10 1.29 -6.61 3.49
N LEU A 11 0.09 -6.04 3.46
CA LEU A 11 -0.19 -4.68 3.87
C LEU A 11 -1.02 -4.69 5.15
N THR A 12 -0.85 -3.67 5.99
CA THR A 12 -1.73 -3.38 7.12
C THR A 12 -2.31 -1.99 7.02
N THR A 13 -3.49 -1.81 7.58
CA THR A 13 -4.17 -0.52 7.75
C THR A 13 -4.24 -0.15 9.23
N ASP A 14 -4.27 1.15 9.53
CA ASP A 14 -4.58 1.66 10.88
C ASP A 14 -6.10 1.69 11.17
N ASN A 15 -6.91 1.70 10.12
CA ASN A 15 -8.35 1.56 10.20
C ASN A 15 -8.74 0.06 10.17
N ALA A 16 -9.36 -0.42 11.24
CA ALA A 16 -9.68 -1.83 11.47
C ALA A 16 -10.70 -2.42 10.47
N THR A 17 -11.50 -1.60 9.80
CA THR A 17 -12.47 -2.05 8.79
C THR A 17 -11.94 -1.93 7.36
N ALA A 18 -10.93 -1.07 7.15
CA ALA A 18 -10.28 -0.93 5.86
C ALA A 18 -9.40 -2.15 5.53
N GLN A 19 -9.40 -2.52 4.27
CA GLN A 19 -8.46 -3.48 3.68
C GLN A 19 -7.63 -2.79 2.61
N ALA A 20 -6.36 -3.14 2.53
CA ALA A 20 -5.44 -2.62 1.51
C ALA A 20 -4.94 -3.75 0.62
N THR A 21 -4.97 -3.54 -0.70
CA THR A 21 -4.48 -4.50 -1.70
C THR A 21 -3.51 -3.82 -2.65
N ILE A 22 -2.41 -4.49 -2.98
CA ILE A 22 -1.49 -4.01 -4.02
C ILE A 22 -2.16 -4.19 -5.39
N ILE A 23 -2.13 -3.13 -6.22
CA ILE A 23 -2.68 -3.17 -7.59
C ILE A 23 -1.62 -3.01 -8.68
N ASP A 24 -0.35 -2.82 -8.30
CA ASP A 24 0.77 -2.84 -9.23
C ASP A 24 1.35 -4.25 -9.42
N SER A 25 1.92 -4.46 -10.60
CA SER A 25 2.72 -5.66 -10.88
C SER A 25 4.15 -5.51 -10.34
N PRO A 26 4.71 -6.55 -9.68
CA PRO A 26 6.11 -6.53 -9.27
C PRO A 26 7.06 -6.61 -10.48
N SER A 27 8.34 -6.32 -10.27
CA SER A 27 9.36 -6.48 -11.33
C SER A 27 9.48 -7.94 -11.76
N VAL A 28 9.47 -8.18 -13.07
CA VAL A 28 9.72 -9.51 -13.66
C VAL A 28 11.21 -9.83 -13.83
N LYS A 29 12.05 -8.78 -13.84
CA LYS A 29 13.50 -8.89 -14.08
C LYS A 29 14.28 -8.98 -12.78
N VAL A 30 13.93 -8.13 -11.82
CA VAL A 30 14.65 -8.01 -10.56
C VAL A 30 13.92 -8.80 -9.50
N LYS A 31 14.62 -9.81 -8.95
CA LYS A 31 14.05 -10.75 -7.99
C LYS A 31 14.81 -10.72 -6.67
N ALA A 32 14.09 -10.87 -5.58
CA ALA A 32 14.63 -11.16 -4.26
C ALA A 32 13.96 -12.44 -3.78
N GLY A 33 14.74 -13.52 -3.60
CA GLY A 33 14.19 -14.81 -3.20
C GLY A 33 13.33 -15.51 -4.23
N GLY A 34 13.59 -15.28 -5.51
CA GLY A 34 12.75 -15.79 -6.60
C GLY A 34 11.48 -14.99 -6.86
N ASN A 35 11.12 -14.06 -5.98
CA ASN A 35 9.93 -13.21 -6.09
C ASN A 35 10.27 -11.85 -6.69
N GLY A 36 9.38 -11.32 -7.53
CA GLY A 36 9.55 -9.99 -8.14
C GLY A 36 9.52 -8.87 -7.09
N VAL A 37 10.35 -7.85 -7.25
CA VAL A 37 10.47 -6.73 -6.29
C VAL A 37 9.49 -5.60 -6.64
N TYR A 38 8.87 -4.98 -5.62
CA TYR A 38 8.07 -3.76 -5.77
C TYR A 38 8.93 -2.49 -5.73
N LYS A 39 8.49 -1.46 -6.47
CA LYS A 39 9.24 -0.21 -6.70
C LYS A 39 8.35 1.00 -6.43
N THR A 40 8.97 2.15 -6.22
CA THR A 40 8.26 3.42 -6.04
C THR A 40 7.75 4.01 -7.36
N PRO A 41 6.59 4.66 -7.38
CA PRO A 41 5.52 4.56 -6.39
C PRO A 41 4.85 3.18 -6.46
N LEU A 42 4.49 2.62 -5.31
CA LEU A 42 3.67 1.41 -5.24
C LEU A 42 2.20 1.78 -5.02
N LYS A 43 1.36 1.47 -6.01
CA LYS A 43 -0.07 1.70 -5.92
C LYS A 43 -0.76 0.62 -5.10
N VAL A 44 -1.53 1.09 -4.14
CA VAL A 44 -2.39 0.28 -3.28
C VAL A 44 -3.82 0.79 -3.38
N GLN A 45 -4.77 -0.12 -3.31
CA GLN A 45 -6.19 0.19 -3.24
C GLN A 45 -6.68 -0.05 -1.82
N VAL A 46 -7.37 0.93 -1.25
CA VAL A 46 -8.03 0.86 0.06
C VAL A 46 -9.53 0.71 -0.16
N ALA A 47 -10.15 -0.26 0.50
CA ALA A 47 -11.58 -0.51 0.45
C ALA A 47 -12.14 -0.83 1.85
N GLY A 48 -13.43 -0.56 2.06
CA GLY A 48 -14.16 -0.94 3.27
C GLY A 48 -13.95 -0.03 4.49
N ALA A 49 -13.31 1.14 4.34
CA ALA A 49 -13.10 2.03 5.48
C ALA A 49 -14.43 2.58 6.03
N THR A 50 -14.55 2.61 7.36
CA THR A 50 -15.71 3.19 8.07
C THR A 50 -15.28 4.04 9.26
N GLN A 51 -16.13 5.00 9.63
CA GLN A 51 -16.01 5.80 10.85
C GLN A 51 -17.41 6.25 11.31
N GLY A 52 -17.91 5.66 12.40
CA GLY A 52 -19.28 5.91 12.85
C GLY A 52 -20.30 5.57 11.75
N ASN A 53 -21.16 6.53 11.42
CA ASN A 53 -22.17 6.40 10.36
C ASN A 53 -21.64 6.79 8.97
N PHE A 54 -20.33 6.80 8.74
CA PHE A 54 -19.74 7.06 7.42
C PHE A 54 -19.07 5.79 6.90
N ALA A 55 -19.36 5.43 5.65
CA ALA A 55 -18.84 4.21 5.03
C ALA A 55 -18.33 4.49 3.60
N GLN A 56 -17.17 3.93 3.28
CA GLN A 56 -16.60 3.98 1.94
C GLN A 56 -17.47 3.21 0.95
N THR A 57 -17.86 3.86 -0.15
CA THR A 57 -18.68 3.24 -1.21
C THR A 57 -17.88 2.90 -2.46
N ALA A 58 -16.72 3.54 -2.66
CA ALA A 58 -15.83 3.27 -3.78
C ALA A 58 -14.38 3.16 -3.29
N PRO A 59 -13.57 2.21 -3.82
CA PRO A 59 -12.17 2.10 -3.46
C PRO A 59 -11.37 3.39 -3.72
N SER A 60 -10.35 3.63 -2.92
CA SER A 60 -9.45 4.77 -3.07
C SER A 60 -8.02 4.29 -3.33
N VAL A 61 -7.28 4.98 -4.19
CA VAL A 61 -5.90 4.61 -4.53
C VAL A 61 -4.93 5.46 -3.73
N GLY A 62 -3.98 4.79 -3.09
CA GLY A 62 -2.83 5.39 -2.42
C GLY A 62 -1.52 5.04 -3.12
N ASN A 63 -0.52 5.90 -2.93
CA ASN A 63 0.82 5.71 -3.47
C ASN A 63 1.80 5.60 -2.30
N ILE A 64 2.43 4.44 -2.14
CA ILE A 64 3.53 4.25 -1.18
C ILE A 64 4.82 4.69 -1.86
N GLU A 65 5.48 5.67 -1.25
CA GLU A 65 6.81 6.11 -1.66
C GLU A 65 7.88 5.36 -0.87
N SER A 66 8.95 4.98 -1.57
CA SER A 66 10.07 4.27 -0.96
C SER A 66 10.86 5.14 0.02
N THR A 67 11.23 4.56 1.18
CA THR A 67 12.23 5.17 2.08
C THR A 67 13.66 4.67 1.81
N ALA A 68 13.87 3.83 0.79
CA ALA A 68 15.21 3.38 0.40
C ALA A 68 16.04 4.57 -0.12
N GLN A 69 17.32 4.60 0.22
CA GLN A 69 18.23 5.65 -0.27
C GLN A 69 19.08 5.23 -1.47
N LYS A 70 19.33 3.93 -1.62
CA LYS A 70 20.31 3.40 -2.59
C LYS A 70 19.86 2.15 -3.33
N VAL A 71 19.01 1.33 -2.71
CA VAL A 71 18.60 0.06 -3.30
C VAL A 71 17.57 0.32 -4.40
N LYS A 72 17.92 -0.09 -5.63
CA LYS A 72 17.11 0.15 -6.82
C LYS A 72 16.84 -1.16 -7.57
N ALA A 73 15.69 -1.24 -8.21
CA ALA A 73 15.33 -2.22 -9.22
C ALA A 73 14.88 -1.45 -10.47
N ASP A 74 15.37 -1.83 -11.66
CA ASP A 74 15.08 -1.11 -12.90
C ASP A 74 15.37 0.40 -12.82
N ASN A 75 16.45 0.78 -12.12
CA ASN A 75 16.85 2.17 -11.81
C ASN A 75 15.86 3.00 -10.95
N VAL A 76 14.87 2.34 -10.33
CA VAL A 76 13.88 2.95 -9.43
C VAL A 76 14.03 2.39 -8.02
N LEU A 77 13.83 3.22 -7.00
CA LEU A 77 13.96 2.78 -5.59
C LEU A 77 12.97 1.66 -5.26
N VAL A 78 13.44 0.65 -4.54
CA VAL A 78 12.61 -0.49 -4.11
C VAL A 78 11.78 -0.12 -2.90
N ILE A 79 10.57 -0.65 -2.79
CA ILE A 79 9.75 -0.50 -1.59
C ILE A 79 10.34 -1.36 -0.46
N LEU A 80 10.35 -0.82 0.75
CA LEU A 80 10.85 -1.47 1.95
C LEU A 80 9.73 -1.75 2.96
N GLU A 81 10.01 -2.67 3.88
CA GLU A 81 9.18 -2.85 5.07
C GLU A 81 9.02 -1.54 5.85
N GLY A 82 7.79 -1.28 6.29
CA GLY A 82 7.44 -0.06 7.00
C GLY A 82 7.30 1.18 6.11
N ASP A 83 7.53 1.07 4.79
CA ASP A 83 7.09 2.12 3.87
C ASP A 83 5.57 2.20 3.90
N LYS A 84 5.06 3.43 3.86
CA LYS A 84 3.64 3.70 4.12
C LYS A 84 3.12 4.87 3.32
N THR A 85 1.81 4.95 3.24
CA THR A 85 1.08 6.08 2.65
C THR A 85 -0.15 6.41 3.48
N ASN A 86 -0.56 7.67 3.47
CA ASN A 86 -1.79 8.13 4.08
C ASN A 86 -2.80 8.38 2.96
N THR A 87 -3.72 7.44 2.76
CA THR A 87 -4.70 7.49 1.67
C THR A 87 -5.98 8.19 2.15
N PRO A 88 -6.39 9.32 1.54
CA PRO A 88 -7.67 9.93 1.84
C PRO A 88 -8.81 9.10 1.23
N VAL A 89 -9.75 8.67 2.06
CA VAL A 89 -10.91 7.86 1.65
C VAL A 89 -12.19 8.66 1.85
N GLN A 90 -12.93 8.89 0.77
CA GLN A 90 -14.24 9.54 0.83
C GLN A 90 -15.30 8.56 1.32
N CYS A 91 -15.97 8.95 2.40
CA CYS A 91 -17.00 8.15 3.05
C CYS A 91 -18.27 8.99 3.18
N PRO A 92 -19.29 8.79 2.32
CA PRO A 92 -20.61 9.36 2.56
C PRO A 92 -21.23 8.80 3.85
N ALA A 93 -22.18 9.56 4.41
CA ALA A 93 -23.02 9.08 5.48
C ALA A 93 -23.83 7.87 4.99
N THR A 94 -24.00 6.88 5.86
CA THR A 94 -24.80 5.68 5.60
C THR A 94 -26.28 6.01 5.43
N ASP A 95 -26.74 7.09 6.05
CA ASP A 95 -28.03 7.70 5.74
C ASP A 95 -27.87 8.72 4.59
N PRO A 96 -28.32 8.35 3.37
CA PRO A 96 -28.14 9.20 2.19
C PRO A 96 -28.99 10.47 2.24
N SER A 97 -30.02 10.55 3.09
CA SER A 97 -30.88 11.73 3.21
C SER A 97 -30.15 12.95 3.77
N THR A 98 -29.04 12.72 4.48
CA THR A 98 -28.22 13.79 5.05
C THR A 98 -27.30 14.47 4.03
N GLY A 99 -26.98 13.79 2.92
CA GLY A 99 -26.01 14.24 1.92
C GLY A 99 -24.58 14.46 2.45
N ALA A 100 -24.30 14.09 3.71
CA ALA A 100 -23.05 14.39 4.37
C ALA A 100 -21.93 13.45 3.89
N THR A 101 -20.70 13.98 3.82
CA THR A 101 -19.49 13.23 3.46
C THR A 101 -18.37 13.57 4.41
N THR A 102 -17.53 12.57 4.74
CA THR A 102 -16.28 12.78 5.47
C THR A 102 -15.10 12.17 4.71
N THR A 103 -13.90 12.63 5.04
CA THR A 103 -12.65 12.02 4.57
C THR A 103 -11.98 11.29 5.72
N ILE A 104 -11.79 9.99 5.59
CA ILE A 104 -11.02 9.17 6.52
C ILE A 104 -9.60 9.04 5.97
N MET A 105 -8.59 9.42 6.75
CA MET A 105 -7.20 9.15 6.40
C MET A 105 -6.86 7.72 6.84
N VAL A 106 -6.57 6.84 5.88
CA VAL A 106 -6.16 5.45 6.15
C VAL A 106 -4.66 5.32 5.89
N THR A 107 -3.90 4.99 6.92
CA THR A 107 -2.47 4.68 6.80
C THR A 107 -2.31 3.24 6.34
N VAL A 108 -1.75 3.04 5.16
CA VAL A 108 -1.38 1.71 4.64
C VAL A 108 0.12 1.52 4.83
N THR A 109 0.54 0.43 5.47
CA THR A 109 1.94 0.12 5.73
C THR A 109 2.31 -1.24 5.15
N VAL A 110 3.49 -1.35 4.53
CA VAL A 110 4.07 -2.64 4.14
C VAL A 110 4.55 -3.37 5.40
N GLN A 111 3.88 -4.46 5.79
CA GLN A 111 4.17 -5.14 7.06
C GLN A 111 5.19 -6.27 6.92
N GLN A 112 5.02 -7.16 5.93
CA GLN A 112 5.95 -8.29 5.74
C GLN A 112 6.56 -8.23 4.34
N ALA A 113 7.73 -7.61 4.24
CA ALA A 113 8.53 -7.57 3.04
C ALA A 113 9.36 -8.86 2.98
N GLY A 114 9.11 -9.71 1.98
CA GLY A 114 9.54 -11.11 2.04
C GLY A 114 11.03 -11.38 2.29
N GLN A 115 12.00 -10.50 1.98
CA GLN A 115 13.45 -10.83 2.08
C GLN A 115 14.44 -9.64 2.22
N THR A 116 15.67 -9.91 2.70
CA THR A 116 16.71 -8.92 3.05
C THR A 116 17.62 -8.48 1.90
N LYS A 117 17.68 -9.20 0.75
CA LYS A 117 18.62 -8.90 -0.35
C LYS A 117 18.00 -9.16 -1.74
N VAL A 118 18.25 -8.25 -2.67
CA VAL A 118 18.02 -8.47 -4.12
C VAL A 118 19.16 -9.32 -4.65
N LEU A 119 18.83 -10.41 -5.35
CA LEU A 119 19.81 -11.11 -6.19
C LEU A 119 19.75 -10.43 -7.56
N GLY A 120 20.84 -9.73 -7.91
CA GLY A 120 20.96 -9.13 -9.24
C GLY A 120 20.99 -10.20 -10.32
N ALA A 121 20.32 -9.92 -11.44
CA ALA A 121 20.45 -10.66 -12.69
C ALA A 121 21.84 -10.45 -13.33
#